data_AF-A0A8J9ZLD3-F1
#
_entry.id   AF-A0A8J9ZLD3-F1
#
_cell.length_a   1.000
_cell.length_b   1.000
_cell.length_c   1.000
_cell.angle_alpha   90.00
_cell.angle_beta   90.00
_cell.angle_gamma   90.00
#
_symmetry.space_group_name_H-M   'P 1'
#
loop_
_entity.id
_entity.type
_entity.pdbx_description
1 polymer ?
#
loop_
_entity_poly.entity_id
_entity_poly.type
_entity_poly.pdbx_seq_one_letter_code
_entity_poly.pdbx_strand_id
1 'polypeptide(L)'
;MELENIVANTVYIKAREGGGGKRKGKSKKWKLILKFPHITECEYLRDKIDCDYTSICEKQPIGRELFRQFCKKDTKLNRCICFLNKVEEFEVTTDDKGKDAAQILKEFLESESPDFLGDIISSETISQCRENIQRCTPEEQESLQEETPSKNVFNQCRSEVSKYLSGEPFENFREDKIYFSRFLQWKYLERQPVTKNTFRQYRVLGKGGFGEVCACQVRATGKMYACKKLEKKRIKKRKGEAMALNEKTILQKINSRFVVSLAYAYETKDALCLVLTIMNGGDLKFHIHSMSDPPGFAESRAEFYAAEVLCGLQHLHQERIVYRDLKPENILLDDHGHVRISDLGLAVEIPEGEMIRGRVGTVGYMAPEVVKNEKYMFSPDWWGLGCLIYEMIEGKAPFRARKEKVKREEVDRRVKEDTETYSDKFSEHAKSICSALLQKDPKLRLGCVEDAMGSRADDIKTHTFFKLNFKRLEAGMLKPEFVPDPRAVYAKDVLDIEQFSTVKGVNLDQADESFYSKFNTGSVSIPWQQEMIETECYQELNVLSEDGEPTPDLIMDQPPPPPRRGFFSRTFKRQVCCSSDSSDE
;
A
#
# COMPACT_ATOMS: atom_id res chain seq x y z
N MET A 1 -29.56 10.11 21.12
CA MET A 1 -29.14 8.82 20.57
C MET A 1 -28.83 8.96 19.09
N GLU A 2 -29.80 9.41 18.28
CA GLU A 2 -29.61 9.79 16.87
C GLU A 2 -28.59 10.92 16.65
N LEU A 3 -28.57 11.90 17.57
CA LEU A 3 -27.69 13.08 17.47
C LEU A 3 -26.20 12.73 17.45
N GLU A 4 -25.73 11.77 18.24
CA GLU A 4 -24.30 11.39 18.26
C GLU A 4 -23.85 10.80 16.92
N ASN A 5 -24.69 9.93 16.34
CA ASN A 5 -24.42 9.34 15.04
C ASN A 5 -24.46 10.40 13.92
N ILE A 6 -25.47 11.28 13.92
CA ILE A 6 -25.57 12.38 12.96
C ILE A 6 -24.35 13.30 13.05
N VAL A 7 -23.95 13.69 14.26
CA VAL A 7 -22.78 14.55 14.49
C VAL A 7 -21.50 13.85 14.02
N ALA A 8 -21.28 12.58 14.41
CA ALA A 8 -20.10 11.82 13.99
C ALA A 8 -20.02 11.71 12.46
N ASN A 9 -21.15 11.45 11.79
CA ASN A 9 -21.23 11.30 10.34
C ASN A 9 -20.98 12.62 9.63
N THR A 10 -21.62 13.69 10.08
CA THR A 10 -21.48 15.02 9.49
C THR A 10 -20.05 15.52 9.59
N VAL A 11 -19.42 15.35 10.75
CA VAL A 11 -18.03 15.77 10.97
C VAL A 11 -17.06 14.91 10.12
N TYR A 12 -17.31 13.61 10.01
CA TYR A 12 -16.49 12.70 9.21
C TYR A 12 -16.60 12.98 7.69
N ILE A 13 -17.81 13.16 7.16
CA ILE A 13 -18.04 13.51 5.74
C ILE A 13 -17.34 14.83 5.42
N LYS A 14 -17.50 15.85 6.27
CA LYS A 14 -16.82 17.13 6.08
C LYS A 14 -15.30 17.02 6.09
N ALA A 15 -14.74 16.08 6.88
CA ALA A 15 -13.31 15.82 6.88
C ALA A 15 -12.84 15.12 5.59
N ARG A 16 -13.64 14.20 5.04
CA ARG A 16 -13.38 13.56 3.73
C ARG A 16 -13.35 14.56 2.57
N GLU A 17 -14.25 15.56 2.60
CA GLU A 17 -14.28 16.65 1.61
C GLU A 17 -13.10 17.65 1.73
N GLY A 18 -12.12 17.41 2.61
CA GLY A 18 -10.98 18.31 2.81
C GLY A 18 -11.25 19.48 3.76
N GLY A 19 -12.31 19.41 4.57
CA GLY A 19 -12.54 20.34 5.68
C GLY A 19 -13.08 21.72 5.31
N GLY A 20 -13.68 21.88 4.12
CA GLY A 20 -14.45 23.08 3.73
C GLY A 20 -13.65 24.38 3.56
N GLY A 21 -12.35 24.32 3.30
CA GLY A 21 -11.54 25.53 3.08
C GLY A 21 -10.22 25.29 2.32
N LYS A 22 -9.53 26.37 1.95
CA LYS A 22 -8.30 26.39 1.12
C LYS A 22 -7.12 25.52 1.63
N ARG A 23 -7.19 25.00 2.85
CA ARG A 23 -6.12 24.23 3.49
C ARG A 23 -6.24 22.71 3.31
N LYS A 24 -7.30 22.20 2.66
CA LYS A 24 -7.50 20.75 2.43
C LYS A 24 -7.28 19.90 3.71
N GLY A 25 -7.76 20.36 4.86
CA GLY A 25 -7.59 19.69 6.17
C GLY A 25 -6.28 19.98 6.94
N LYS A 26 -5.27 20.62 6.33
CA LYS A 26 -3.99 20.98 6.98
C LYS A 26 -4.20 21.92 8.18
N SER A 27 -3.43 21.70 9.25
CA SER A 27 -3.36 22.60 10.41
C SER A 27 -2.93 24.02 10.01
N LYS A 28 -3.43 25.05 10.70
CA LYS A 28 -2.94 26.44 10.55
C LYS A 28 -1.43 26.59 10.72
N LYS A 29 -0.81 25.67 11.47
CA LYS A 29 0.63 25.68 11.80
C LYS A 29 1.42 24.60 11.04
N TRP A 30 0.90 24.02 9.96
CA TRP A 30 1.52 22.85 9.33
C TRP A 30 2.96 23.09 8.85
N LYS A 31 3.27 24.26 8.28
CA LYS A 31 4.64 24.64 7.88
C LYS A 31 5.62 24.74 9.06
N LEU A 32 5.11 24.99 10.27
CA LEU A 32 5.92 24.96 11.49
C LEU A 32 6.13 23.52 11.98
N ILE A 33 5.14 22.64 11.79
CA ILE A 33 5.23 21.22 12.16
C ILE A 33 6.23 20.50 11.25
N LEU A 34 6.20 20.79 9.95
CA LEU A 34 7.07 20.19 8.92
C LEU A 34 8.21 21.14 8.50
N LYS A 35 8.69 21.97 9.43
CA LYS A 35 9.80 22.88 9.12
C LYS A 35 11.07 22.07 8.98
N PHE A 36 11.80 22.22 7.87
CA PHE A 36 13.10 21.57 7.72
C PHE A 36 14.06 21.98 8.85
N PRO A 37 14.80 21.00 9.41
CA PRO A 37 15.92 21.28 10.27
C PRO A 37 17.09 21.87 9.45
N HIS A 38 18.08 22.41 10.15
CA HIS A 38 19.34 22.75 9.47
C HIS A 38 20.07 21.46 9.02
N ILE A 39 20.78 21.50 7.90
CA ILE A 39 21.46 20.32 7.34
C ILE A 39 22.43 19.64 8.33
N THR A 40 23.08 20.43 9.20
CA THR A 40 23.97 19.89 10.26
C THR A 40 23.26 18.97 11.25
N GLU A 41 21.95 19.12 11.43
CA GLU A 41 21.14 18.22 12.27
C GLU A 41 20.80 16.91 11.55
N CYS A 42 21.04 16.82 10.24
CA CYS A 42 20.68 15.68 9.40
C CYS A 42 21.89 14.84 8.97
N GLU A 43 23.11 15.37 9.02
CA GLU A 43 24.29 14.67 8.49
C GLU A 43 24.51 13.28 9.09
N TYR A 44 24.18 13.09 10.37
CA TYR A 44 24.27 11.77 11.01
C TYR A 44 23.38 10.70 10.33
N LEU A 45 22.40 11.11 9.52
CA LEU A 45 21.54 10.21 8.75
C LEU A 45 22.24 9.62 7.53
N ARG A 46 23.27 10.29 7.01
CA ARG A 46 24.05 9.82 5.86
C ARG A 46 24.62 8.42 6.10
N ASP A 47 25.10 8.17 7.31
CA ASP A 47 25.69 6.88 7.71
C ASP A 47 24.66 5.87 8.25
N LYS A 48 23.41 6.29 8.48
CA LYS A 48 22.34 5.46 9.08
C LYS A 48 21.28 4.98 8.10
N ILE A 49 21.26 5.53 6.90
CA ILE A 49 20.31 5.13 5.85
C ILE A 49 20.96 4.03 5.03
N ASP A 50 20.17 3.00 4.72
CA ASP A 50 20.55 1.99 3.75
C ASP A 50 20.81 2.66 2.39
N CYS A 51 22.08 2.68 1.97
CA CYS A 51 22.57 3.41 0.80
C CYS A 51 22.46 2.56 -0.48
N ASP A 52 21.30 1.96 -0.68
CA ASP A 52 20.99 1.18 -1.88
C ASP A 52 20.22 2.03 -2.90
N TYR A 53 20.64 1.95 -4.18
CA TYR A 53 20.01 2.68 -5.28
C TYR A 53 18.52 2.33 -5.42
N THR A 54 18.18 1.04 -5.40
CA THR A 54 16.79 0.59 -5.54
C THR A 54 15.94 1.08 -4.37
N SER A 55 16.47 1.05 -3.16
CA SER A 55 15.79 1.56 -1.96
C SER A 55 15.51 3.07 -2.03
N ILE A 56 16.49 3.88 -2.43
CA ILE A 56 16.38 5.35 -2.40
C ILE A 56 15.73 5.90 -3.68
N CYS A 57 16.22 5.50 -4.84
CA CYS A 57 15.91 6.12 -6.13
C CYS A 57 14.75 5.44 -6.88
N GLU A 58 14.38 4.21 -6.51
CA GLU A 58 13.26 3.50 -7.16
C GLU A 58 12.06 3.33 -6.24
N LYS A 59 12.27 2.83 -5.01
CA LYS A 59 11.20 2.48 -4.07
C LYS A 59 10.68 3.66 -3.26
N GLN A 60 11.55 4.57 -2.81
CA GLN A 60 11.19 5.72 -1.98
C GLN A 60 10.71 6.90 -2.86
N PRO A 61 9.43 7.32 -2.79
CA PRO A 61 8.88 8.32 -3.71
C PRO A 61 9.61 9.65 -3.73
N ILE A 62 10.00 10.19 -2.56
CA ILE A 62 10.74 11.46 -2.49
C ILE A 62 12.18 11.29 -2.96
N GLY A 63 12.82 10.16 -2.65
CA GLY A 63 14.17 9.86 -3.13
C GLY A 63 14.23 9.74 -4.65
N ARG A 64 13.27 9.00 -5.25
CA ARG A 64 13.07 8.91 -6.71
C ARG A 64 12.91 10.29 -7.35
N GLU A 65 12.07 11.15 -6.78
CA GLU A 65 11.82 12.48 -7.33
C GLU A 65 13.05 13.39 -7.24
N LEU A 66 13.76 13.40 -6.11
CA LEU A 66 14.99 14.17 -5.94
C LEU A 66 16.11 13.68 -6.85
N PHE A 67 16.26 12.36 -7.01
CA PHE A 67 17.22 11.78 -7.95
C PHE A 67 16.91 12.19 -9.40
N ARG A 68 15.63 12.18 -9.79
CA ARG A 68 15.20 12.65 -11.12
C ARG A 68 15.46 14.13 -11.32
N GLN A 69 15.28 14.96 -10.29
CA GLN A 69 15.63 16.39 -10.35
C GLN A 69 17.14 16.61 -10.50
N PHE A 70 17.95 15.79 -9.82
CA PHE A 70 19.41 15.77 -9.99
C PHE A 70 19.79 15.39 -11.43
N CYS A 71 19.23 14.29 -11.97
CA CYS A 71 19.52 13.82 -13.32
C CYS A 71 19.13 14.82 -14.42
N LYS A 72 18.10 15.65 -14.21
CA LYS A 72 17.67 16.67 -15.20
C LYS A 72 18.76 17.69 -15.56
N LYS A 73 19.76 17.90 -14.69
CA LYS A 73 20.86 18.85 -14.93
C LYS A 73 21.91 18.32 -15.89
N ASP A 74 21.99 17.01 -16.07
CA ASP A 74 22.96 16.35 -16.92
C ASP A 74 22.23 15.73 -18.12
N THR A 75 22.62 16.12 -19.34
CA THR A 75 21.96 15.66 -20.57
C THR A 75 21.98 14.13 -20.70
N LYS A 76 23.10 13.48 -20.32
CA LYS A 76 23.26 12.03 -20.42
C LYS A 76 22.40 11.29 -19.39
N LEU A 77 22.26 11.82 -18.18
CA LEU A 77 21.36 11.24 -17.18
C LEU A 77 19.88 11.51 -17.51
N ASN A 78 19.57 12.69 -18.05
CA ASN A 78 18.21 13.08 -18.39
C ASN A 78 17.61 12.17 -19.45
N ARG A 79 18.34 11.84 -20.53
CA ARG A 79 17.88 10.89 -21.55
C ARG A 79 17.59 9.49 -20.99
N CYS A 80 18.35 9.02 -20.00
CA CYS A 80 18.06 7.75 -19.31
C CYS A 80 16.71 7.79 -18.60
N ILE A 81 16.46 8.88 -17.85
CA ILE A 81 15.19 9.06 -17.14
C ILE A 81 14.02 9.19 -18.13
N CYS A 82 14.20 9.91 -19.24
CA CYS A 82 13.19 10.02 -20.30
C CYS A 82 12.86 8.66 -20.90
N PHE A 83 13.87 7.86 -21.26
CA PHE A 83 13.68 6.49 -21.74
C PHE A 83 12.90 5.62 -20.75
N LEU A 84 13.30 5.60 -19.48
CA LEU A 84 12.61 4.82 -18.45
C LEU A 84 11.13 5.21 -18.31
N ASN A 85 10.81 6.52 -18.39
CA ASN A 85 9.42 6.98 -18.34
C ASN A 85 8.61 6.53 -19.56
N LYS A 86 9.22 6.56 -20.75
CA LYS A 86 8.57 6.11 -21.97
C LYS A 86 8.33 4.60 -22.00
N VAL A 87 9.25 3.82 -21.44
CA VAL A 87 9.04 2.38 -21.23
C VAL A 87 7.91 2.12 -20.22
N GLU A 88 7.88 2.86 -19.10
CA GLU A 88 6.78 2.77 -18.11
C GLU A 88 5.41 3.12 -18.74
N GLU A 89 5.36 4.11 -19.64
CA GLU A 89 4.15 4.48 -20.40
C GLU A 89 3.75 3.39 -21.40
N PHE A 90 4.70 2.82 -22.15
CA PHE A 90 4.47 1.76 -23.12
C PHE A 90 3.90 0.47 -22.49
N GLU A 91 4.36 0.08 -21.29
CA GLU A 91 3.91 -1.14 -20.61
C GLU A 91 2.38 -1.17 -20.34
N VAL A 92 1.74 0.00 -20.32
CA VAL A 92 0.32 0.19 -19.97
C VAL A 92 -0.57 0.62 -21.14
N THR A 93 -0.01 0.99 -22.30
CA THR A 93 -0.78 1.38 -23.50
C THR A 93 -1.54 0.19 -24.12
N THR A 94 -2.75 0.46 -24.67
CA THR A 94 -3.56 -0.53 -25.41
C THR A 94 -3.59 -0.34 -26.91
N ASP A 95 -3.35 0.89 -27.38
CA ASP A 95 -3.60 1.28 -28.75
C ASP A 95 -2.23 1.48 -29.42
N ASP A 96 -2.08 1.05 -30.67
CA ASP A 96 -0.90 1.29 -31.51
C ASP A 96 0.47 0.92 -30.87
N LYS A 97 0.55 -0.16 -30.07
CA LYS A 97 1.81 -0.58 -29.43
C LYS A 97 2.99 -0.72 -30.39
N GLY A 98 2.76 -1.13 -31.63
CA GLY A 98 3.78 -1.17 -32.67
C GLY A 98 4.40 0.21 -32.91
N LYS A 99 3.56 1.24 -32.99
CA LYS A 99 3.97 2.63 -33.19
C LYS A 99 4.69 3.20 -31.97
N ASP A 100 4.19 2.95 -30.76
CA ASP A 100 4.86 3.40 -29.54
C ASP A 100 6.24 2.75 -29.37
N ALA A 101 6.32 1.44 -29.61
CA ALA A 101 7.59 0.72 -29.58
C ALA A 101 8.57 1.25 -30.64
N ALA A 102 8.10 1.48 -31.87
CA ALA A 102 8.90 2.07 -32.94
C ALA A 102 9.36 3.50 -32.61
N GLN A 103 8.51 4.30 -31.95
CA GLN A 103 8.87 5.64 -31.50
C GLN A 103 9.97 5.60 -30.44
N ILE A 104 9.85 4.74 -29.42
CA ILE A 104 10.89 4.58 -28.39
C ILE A 104 12.20 4.10 -29.01
N LEU A 105 12.13 3.16 -29.95
CA LEU A 105 13.30 2.67 -30.66
C LEU A 105 14.00 3.80 -31.44
N LYS A 106 13.24 4.59 -32.20
CA LYS A 106 13.75 5.73 -32.97
C LYS A 106 14.33 6.82 -32.09
N GLU A 107 13.70 7.11 -30.96
CA GLU A 107 14.10 8.20 -30.06
C GLU A 107 15.32 7.84 -29.22
N PHE A 108 15.46 6.58 -28.75
CA PHE A 108 16.51 6.24 -27.78
C PHE A 108 17.50 5.17 -28.25
N LEU A 109 17.19 4.39 -29.30
CA LEU A 109 17.97 3.21 -29.69
C LEU A 109 18.47 3.25 -31.16
N GLU A 110 18.27 4.38 -31.86
CA GLU A 110 18.84 4.64 -33.19
C GLU A 110 19.97 5.67 -33.11
N SER A 111 21.07 5.40 -33.81
CA SER A 111 22.31 6.18 -33.78
C SER A 111 22.16 7.62 -34.25
N GLU A 112 21.13 7.90 -35.04
CA GLU A 112 20.79 9.19 -35.63
C GLU A 112 20.09 10.11 -34.62
N SER A 113 19.58 9.56 -33.51
CA SER A 113 18.87 10.33 -32.50
C SER A 113 19.83 11.12 -31.59
N PRO A 114 19.51 12.38 -31.24
CA PRO A 114 20.26 13.12 -30.22
C PRO A 114 20.17 12.47 -28.83
N ASP A 115 19.12 11.68 -28.56
CA ASP A 115 18.88 10.99 -27.29
C ASP A 115 19.35 9.52 -27.30
N PHE A 116 20.12 9.12 -28.32
CA PHE A 116 20.62 7.76 -28.52
C PHE A 116 21.41 7.23 -27.31
N LEU A 117 21.03 6.06 -26.78
CA LEU A 117 21.60 5.46 -25.57
C LEU A 117 22.74 4.45 -25.81
N GLY A 118 23.36 4.42 -26.99
CA GLY A 118 24.37 3.39 -27.32
C GLY A 118 25.67 3.41 -26.51
N ASP A 119 25.94 4.49 -25.77
CA ASP A 119 27.04 4.57 -24.79
C ASP A 119 26.64 4.07 -23.40
N ILE A 120 25.40 3.59 -23.22
CA ILE A 120 24.87 3.00 -21.98
C ILE A 120 24.33 1.60 -22.23
N ILE A 121 23.58 1.41 -23.30
CA ILE A 121 22.98 0.14 -23.69
C ILE A 121 23.87 -0.54 -24.73
N SER A 122 24.19 -1.81 -24.50
CA SER A 122 25.00 -2.62 -25.40
C SER A 122 24.38 -2.76 -26.80
N SER A 123 25.25 -2.81 -27.81
CA SER A 123 24.83 -2.99 -29.22
C SER A 123 24.08 -4.30 -29.44
N GLU A 124 24.40 -5.35 -28.67
CA GLU A 124 23.70 -6.64 -28.65
C GLU A 124 22.26 -6.47 -28.18
N THR A 125 22.05 -5.84 -27.02
CA THR A 125 20.71 -5.59 -26.47
C THR A 125 19.87 -4.70 -27.39
N ILE A 126 20.47 -3.65 -27.98
CA ILE A 126 19.78 -2.80 -28.95
C ILE A 126 19.35 -3.61 -30.18
N SER A 127 20.24 -4.43 -30.74
CA SER A 127 19.93 -5.25 -31.92
C SER A 127 18.83 -6.27 -31.62
N GLN A 128 18.89 -6.94 -30.48
CA GLN A 128 17.85 -7.89 -30.06
C GLN A 128 16.49 -7.23 -29.86
N CYS A 129 16.47 -6.03 -29.25
CA CYS A 129 15.26 -5.24 -29.07
C CYS A 129 14.67 -4.83 -30.43
N ARG A 130 15.52 -4.36 -31.35
CA ARG A 130 15.13 -3.98 -32.72
C ARG A 130 14.52 -5.15 -33.48
N GLU A 131 15.17 -6.31 -33.48
CA GLU A 131 14.63 -7.51 -34.14
C GLU A 131 13.27 -7.91 -33.58
N ASN A 132 13.10 -7.86 -32.27
CA ASN A 132 11.84 -8.20 -31.61
C ASN A 132 10.71 -7.22 -31.97
N ILE A 133 11.03 -5.94 -32.20
CA ILE A 133 10.04 -4.94 -32.63
C ILE A 133 9.72 -5.09 -34.12
N GLN A 134 10.74 -5.31 -34.96
CA GLN A 134 10.57 -5.46 -36.42
C GLN A 134 9.75 -6.68 -36.81
N ARG A 135 9.91 -7.82 -36.11
CA ARG A 135 9.07 -9.01 -36.28
C ARG A 135 7.58 -8.76 -36.03
N CYS A 136 7.23 -7.67 -35.35
CA CYS A 136 5.87 -7.26 -35.02
C CYS A 136 5.33 -6.14 -35.92
N THR A 137 6.07 -5.71 -36.96
CA THR A 137 5.64 -4.63 -37.87
C THR A 137 5.03 -5.18 -39.17
N PRO A 138 3.99 -4.53 -39.75
CA PRO A 138 3.14 -5.14 -40.79
C PRO A 138 3.78 -5.33 -42.18
N GLU A 139 4.98 -4.81 -42.43
CA GLU A 139 5.54 -4.76 -43.80
C GLU A 139 6.04 -6.12 -44.34
N GLU A 140 6.13 -7.16 -43.51
CA GLU A 140 6.66 -8.48 -43.93
C GLU A 140 5.72 -9.68 -43.72
N GLN A 141 4.46 -9.49 -43.30
CA GLN A 141 3.54 -10.61 -43.02
C GLN A 141 2.24 -10.54 -43.85
N GLU A 142 2.30 -10.98 -45.11
CA GLU A 142 1.11 -11.49 -45.79
C GLU A 142 0.70 -12.81 -45.13
N SER A 143 -0.43 -12.80 -44.43
CA SER A 143 -1.08 -13.94 -43.78
C SER A 143 -0.47 -14.44 -42.45
N LEU A 144 -0.99 -13.89 -41.35
CA LEU A 144 -1.35 -14.52 -40.06
C LEU A 144 -1.33 -13.41 -38.97
N GLN A 145 -2.29 -13.47 -38.04
CA GLN A 145 -2.56 -12.56 -36.90
C GLN A 145 -1.52 -11.46 -36.59
N GLU A 146 -1.93 -10.18 -36.58
CA GLU A 146 -1.12 -9.03 -36.13
C GLU A 146 -0.46 -9.30 -34.76
N GLU A 147 0.81 -9.72 -34.75
CA GLU A 147 1.56 -9.92 -33.51
C GLU A 147 1.99 -8.56 -32.97
N THR A 148 1.22 -8.00 -32.03
CA THR A 148 1.62 -6.77 -31.32
C THR A 148 2.90 -7.00 -30.51
N PRO A 149 3.82 -6.02 -30.42
CA PRO A 149 5.03 -6.18 -29.62
C PRO A 149 4.74 -6.59 -28.17
N SER A 150 5.56 -7.52 -27.66
CA SER A 150 5.51 -7.93 -26.26
C SER A 150 5.71 -6.72 -25.34
N LYS A 151 4.93 -6.65 -24.25
CA LYS A 151 5.07 -5.57 -23.26
C LYS A 151 6.45 -5.54 -22.59
N ASN A 152 7.17 -6.67 -22.63
CA ASN A 152 8.48 -6.84 -22.02
C ASN A 152 9.64 -6.55 -23.00
N VAL A 153 9.35 -6.03 -24.20
CA VAL A 153 10.35 -5.86 -25.28
C VAL A 153 11.53 -4.97 -24.89
N PHE A 154 11.33 -4.05 -23.95
CA PHE A 154 12.38 -3.15 -23.45
C PHE A 154 13.02 -3.59 -22.12
N ASN A 155 12.68 -4.75 -21.56
CA ASN A 155 13.14 -5.15 -20.22
C ASN A 155 14.66 -5.22 -20.08
N GLN A 156 15.36 -5.73 -21.12
CA GLN A 156 16.83 -5.78 -21.12
C GLN A 156 17.44 -4.38 -21.19
N CYS A 157 16.94 -3.53 -22.10
CA CYS A 157 17.33 -2.11 -22.19
C CYS A 157 17.13 -1.38 -20.87
N ARG A 158 15.97 -1.55 -20.23
CA ARG A 158 15.63 -1.01 -18.90
C ARG A 158 16.60 -1.49 -17.82
N SER A 159 16.97 -2.76 -17.84
CA SER A 159 17.93 -3.36 -16.90
C SER A 159 19.32 -2.72 -17.04
N GLU A 160 19.83 -2.56 -18.26
CA GLU A 160 21.14 -1.91 -18.50
C GLU A 160 21.15 -0.44 -18.07
N VAL A 161 20.10 0.33 -18.40
CA VAL A 161 19.96 1.72 -17.96
C VAL A 161 19.91 1.82 -16.44
N SER A 162 19.15 0.94 -15.77
CA SER A 162 19.05 0.93 -14.31
C SER A 162 20.39 0.56 -13.65
N LYS A 163 21.12 -0.40 -14.22
CA LYS A 163 22.48 -0.77 -13.79
C LYS A 163 23.45 0.40 -13.91
N TYR A 164 23.41 1.14 -15.03
CA TYR A 164 24.23 2.34 -15.19
C TYR A 164 23.89 3.40 -14.13
N LEU A 165 22.60 3.73 -13.95
CA LEU A 165 22.16 4.73 -12.96
C LEU A 165 22.53 4.34 -11.52
N SER A 166 22.55 3.04 -11.19
CA SER A 166 22.96 2.54 -9.87
C SER A 166 24.46 2.64 -9.58
N GLY A 167 25.29 2.94 -10.58
CA GLY A 167 26.73 3.08 -10.45
C GLY A 167 27.17 4.50 -10.11
N GLU A 168 28.12 5.03 -10.88
CA GLU A 168 28.67 6.38 -10.72
C GLU A 168 27.61 7.50 -10.58
N PRO A 169 26.50 7.53 -11.36
CA PRO A 169 25.48 8.56 -11.20
C PRO A 169 24.84 8.58 -9.80
N PHE A 170 24.67 7.42 -9.17
CA PHE A 170 24.12 7.33 -7.82
C PHE A 170 25.12 7.78 -6.77
N GLU A 171 26.41 7.44 -6.91
CA GLU A 171 27.46 7.95 -6.02
C GLU A 171 27.57 9.48 -6.10
N ASN A 172 27.54 10.04 -7.31
CA ASN A 172 27.52 11.49 -7.51
C ASN A 172 26.28 12.14 -6.87
N PHE A 173 25.12 11.50 -6.96
CA PHE A 173 23.92 11.95 -6.27
C PHE A 173 24.11 11.93 -4.75
N ARG A 174 24.71 10.89 -4.18
CA ARG A 174 24.95 10.81 -2.72
C ARG A 174 25.88 11.90 -2.21
N GLU A 175 26.85 12.31 -3.01
CA GLU A 175 27.77 13.40 -2.68
C GLU A 175 27.17 14.80 -2.92
N ASP A 176 26.05 14.89 -3.63
CA ASP A 176 25.39 16.15 -3.96
C ASP A 176 24.90 16.89 -2.70
N LYS A 177 25.35 18.15 -2.55
CA LYS A 177 25.07 19.00 -1.39
C LYS A 177 23.70 19.68 -1.43
N ILE A 178 22.90 19.45 -2.47
CA ILE A 178 21.58 20.06 -2.65
C ILE A 178 20.50 18.99 -2.52
N TYR A 179 20.41 18.08 -3.48
CA TYR A 179 19.34 17.10 -3.60
C TYR A 179 19.44 15.98 -2.57
N PHE A 180 20.63 15.42 -2.34
CA PHE A 180 20.76 14.39 -1.31
C PHE A 180 20.70 14.97 0.09
N SER A 181 21.25 16.16 0.31
CA SER A 181 21.09 16.90 1.57
C SER A 181 19.62 17.22 1.85
N ARG A 182 18.85 17.61 0.82
CA ARG A 182 17.40 17.77 0.92
C ARG A 182 16.68 16.45 1.19
N PHE A 183 17.11 15.34 0.60
CA PHE A 183 16.61 14.02 0.94
C PHE A 183 16.85 13.69 2.43
N LEU A 184 18.03 13.99 2.97
CA LEU A 184 18.33 13.80 4.40
C LEU A 184 17.40 14.64 5.30
N GLN A 185 17.10 15.89 4.95
CA GLN A 185 16.12 16.71 5.67
C GLN A 185 14.71 16.08 5.64
N TRP A 186 14.27 15.55 4.50
CA TRP A 186 13.01 14.81 4.40
C TRP A 186 13.02 13.55 5.26
N LYS A 187 14.13 12.79 5.27
CA LYS A 187 14.29 11.62 6.12
C LYS A 187 14.33 11.97 7.61
N TYR A 188 14.85 13.15 7.97
CA TYR A 188 14.80 13.65 9.34
C TYR A 188 13.37 13.93 9.78
N LEU A 189 12.58 14.60 8.93
CA LEU A 189 11.15 14.87 9.19
C LEU A 189 10.33 13.57 9.31
N GLU A 190 10.59 12.61 8.44
CA GLU A 190 9.98 11.27 8.49
C GLU A 190 10.25 10.60 9.85
N ARG A 191 11.50 10.63 10.33
CA ARG A 191 11.91 9.98 11.58
C ARG A 191 11.47 10.70 12.86
N GLN A 192 10.72 11.80 12.78
CA GLN A 192 10.23 12.49 13.97
C GLN A 192 9.26 11.62 14.78
N PRO A 193 9.26 11.72 16.12
CA PRO A 193 8.40 10.90 16.96
C PRO A 193 6.91 11.07 16.63
N VAL A 194 6.22 9.93 16.45
CA VAL A 194 4.78 9.89 16.21
C VAL A 194 4.05 9.71 17.52
N THR A 195 3.04 10.54 17.79
CA THR A 195 2.23 10.45 19.01
C THR A 195 0.75 10.64 18.68
N LYS A 196 -0.12 10.46 19.68
CA LYS A 196 -1.55 10.81 19.55
C LYS A 196 -1.79 12.25 19.05
N ASN A 197 -0.84 13.16 19.29
CA ASN A 197 -0.96 14.56 18.88
C ASN A 197 -0.70 14.78 17.39
N THR A 198 -0.10 13.80 16.69
CA THR A 198 0.06 13.82 15.23
C THR A 198 -1.29 13.79 14.52
N PHE A 199 -2.32 13.22 15.16
CA PHE A 199 -3.61 12.93 14.53
C PHE A 199 -4.78 13.73 15.14
N ARG A 200 -5.87 13.83 14.37
CA ARG A 200 -7.24 14.10 14.84
C ARG A 200 -8.05 12.83 14.68
N GLN A 201 -8.88 12.48 15.66
CA GLN A 201 -9.77 11.30 15.58
C GLN A 201 -11.18 11.73 15.19
N TYR A 202 -11.87 10.86 14.47
CA TYR A 202 -13.24 11.02 13.99
C TYR A 202 -14.08 9.79 14.40
N ARG A 203 -15.01 9.39 13.54
CA ARG A 203 -15.96 8.28 13.75
C ARG A 203 -15.25 6.92 13.86
N VAL A 204 -15.81 6.04 14.70
CA VAL A 204 -15.50 4.60 14.72
C VAL A 204 -16.11 3.94 13.48
N LEU A 205 -15.28 3.28 12.69
CA LEU A 205 -15.66 2.61 11.44
C LEU A 205 -16.03 1.14 11.66
N GLY A 206 -15.43 0.51 12.67
CA GLY A 206 -15.68 -0.91 12.96
C GLY A 206 -14.96 -1.40 14.21
N LYS A 207 -15.11 -2.70 14.46
CA LYS A 207 -14.57 -3.40 15.64
C LYS A 207 -13.75 -4.60 15.17
N GLY A 208 -12.51 -4.69 15.64
CA GLY A 208 -11.62 -5.83 15.41
C GLY A 208 -11.44 -6.69 16.67
N GLY A 209 -10.65 -7.77 16.57
CA GLY A 209 -10.47 -8.72 17.67
C GLY A 209 -9.90 -8.10 18.96
N PHE A 210 -9.01 -7.12 18.85
CA PHE A 210 -8.29 -6.49 19.98
C PHE A 210 -8.74 -5.05 20.31
N GLY A 211 -9.72 -4.51 19.60
CA GLY A 211 -10.19 -3.14 19.84
C GLY A 211 -10.99 -2.60 18.65
N GLU A 212 -10.92 -1.30 18.43
CA GLU A 212 -11.72 -0.58 17.44
C GLU A 212 -10.88 -0.05 16.28
N VAL A 213 -11.54 0.24 15.16
CA VAL A 213 -10.97 0.97 14.03
C VAL A 213 -11.71 2.30 13.92
N CYS A 214 -11.02 3.43 13.97
CA CYS A 214 -11.61 4.76 13.79
C CYS A 214 -10.95 5.53 12.66
N ALA A 215 -11.70 6.41 11.99
CA ALA A 215 -11.11 7.36 11.05
C ALA A 215 -10.23 8.37 11.82
N CYS A 216 -9.08 8.70 11.24
CA CYS A 216 -8.19 9.74 11.75
C CYS A 216 -7.63 10.59 10.60
N GLN A 217 -7.09 11.76 10.94
CA GLN A 217 -6.46 12.67 9.99
C GLN A 217 -5.12 13.16 10.52
N VAL A 218 -4.08 13.12 9.70
CA VAL A 218 -2.77 13.70 10.04
C VAL A 218 -2.90 15.23 10.08
N ARG A 219 -2.51 15.83 11.21
CA ARG A 219 -2.72 17.28 11.43
C ARG A 219 -1.93 18.14 10.46
N ALA A 220 -0.73 17.73 10.11
CA ALA A 220 0.17 18.51 9.25
C ALA A 220 -0.32 18.52 7.81
N THR A 221 -0.63 17.35 7.26
CA THR A 221 -0.90 17.13 5.84
C THR A 221 -2.38 17.18 5.47
N GLY A 222 -3.27 16.92 6.45
CA GLY A 222 -4.71 16.78 6.19
C GLY A 222 -5.12 15.41 5.63
N LYS A 223 -4.19 14.47 5.42
CA LYS A 223 -4.51 13.15 4.87
C LYS A 223 -5.32 12.31 5.85
N MET A 224 -6.35 11.66 5.34
CA MET A 224 -7.24 10.75 6.08
C MET A 224 -6.66 9.32 6.10
N TYR A 225 -6.82 8.65 7.24
CA TYR A 225 -6.39 7.29 7.49
C TYR A 225 -7.40 6.55 8.38
N ALA A 226 -7.29 5.23 8.44
CA ALA A 226 -7.93 4.39 9.45
C ALA A 226 -6.93 4.09 10.58
N CYS A 227 -7.34 4.22 11.83
CA CYS A 227 -6.52 3.90 13.01
C CYS A 227 -7.09 2.66 13.70
N LYS A 228 -6.45 1.50 13.48
CA LYS A 228 -6.74 0.25 14.20
C LYS A 228 -6.07 0.32 15.57
N LYS A 229 -6.88 0.48 16.63
CA LYS A 229 -6.42 0.55 18.02
C LYS A 229 -6.53 -0.84 18.66
N LEU A 230 -5.41 -1.35 19.14
CA LEU A 230 -5.31 -2.63 19.83
C LEU A 230 -5.12 -2.35 21.33
N GLU A 231 -6.12 -2.67 22.16
CA GLU A 231 -6.07 -2.41 23.61
C GLU A 231 -4.97 -3.26 24.28
N LYS A 232 -4.00 -2.60 24.95
CA LYS A 232 -2.83 -3.24 25.57
C LYS A 232 -3.25 -4.36 26.55
N LYS A 233 -4.22 -4.08 27.41
CA LYS A 233 -4.75 -5.07 28.38
C LYS A 233 -5.43 -6.26 27.71
N ARG A 234 -6.07 -6.06 26.55
CA ARG A 234 -6.76 -7.12 25.81
C ARG A 234 -5.77 -8.01 25.06
N ILE A 235 -4.72 -7.42 24.49
CA ILE A 235 -3.59 -8.15 23.92
C ILE A 235 -3.00 -9.09 24.98
N LYS A 236 -2.62 -8.56 26.14
CA LYS A 236 -2.05 -9.35 27.24
C LYS A 236 -2.98 -10.46 27.73
N LYS A 237 -4.26 -10.15 27.95
CA LYS A 237 -5.27 -11.14 28.38
C LYS A 237 -5.38 -12.32 27.41
N ARG A 238 -5.20 -12.08 26.11
CA ARG A 238 -5.36 -13.08 25.04
C ARG A 238 -4.03 -13.64 24.52
N LYS A 239 -2.90 -13.22 25.08
CA LYS A 239 -1.55 -13.58 24.60
C LYS A 239 -1.37 -13.26 23.10
N GLY A 240 -1.84 -12.08 22.69
CA GLY A 240 -1.91 -11.62 21.30
C GLY A 240 -0.68 -10.86 20.79
N GLU A 241 0.41 -10.81 21.55
CA GLU A 241 1.59 -9.99 21.29
C GLU A 241 2.25 -10.36 19.96
N ALA A 242 2.48 -11.66 19.75
CA ALA A 242 3.08 -12.18 18.52
C ALA A 242 2.20 -11.88 17.29
N MET A 243 0.87 -12.00 17.42
CA MET A 243 -0.07 -11.71 16.35
C MET A 243 -0.06 -10.22 15.97
N ALA A 244 -0.08 -9.33 16.95
CA ALA A 244 -0.05 -7.88 16.73
C ALA A 244 1.28 -7.42 16.11
N LEU A 245 2.41 -7.98 16.57
CA LEU A 245 3.72 -7.68 15.99
C LEU A 245 3.85 -8.21 14.56
N ASN A 246 3.36 -9.42 14.31
CA ASN A 246 3.38 -10.05 13.00
C ASN A 246 2.55 -9.26 11.98
N GLU A 247 1.32 -8.86 12.32
CA GLU A 247 0.49 -8.00 11.46
C GLU A 247 1.24 -6.70 11.10
N LYS A 248 1.83 -6.05 12.10
CA LYS A 248 2.62 -4.81 11.91
C LYS A 248 3.84 -5.03 11.02
N THR A 249 4.58 -6.12 11.20
CA THR A 249 5.79 -6.43 10.41
C THR A 249 5.45 -6.74 8.96
N ILE A 250 4.42 -7.54 8.70
CA ILE A 250 3.97 -7.86 7.34
C ILE A 250 3.51 -6.58 6.63
N LEU A 251 2.67 -5.77 7.29
CA LEU A 251 2.19 -4.51 6.72
C LEU A 251 3.30 -3.48 6.45
N GLN A 252 4.46 -3.57 7.11
CA GLN A 252 5.62 -2.72 6.80
C GLN A 252 6.40 -3.19 5.57
N LYS A 253 6.41 -4.50 5.29
CA LYS A 253 7.12 -5.08 4.14
C LYS A 253 6.34 -4.88 2.84
N ILE A 254 5.01 -5.03 2.89
CA ILE A 254 4.17 -5.02 1.71
C ILE A 254 3.90 -3.60 1.20
N ASN A 255 4.26 -3.34 -0.06
CA ASN A 255 3.85 -2.15 -0.80
C ASN A 255 3.02 -2.57 -2.03
N SER A 256 1.70 -2.70 -1.84
CA SER A 256 0.77 -3.13 -2.88
C SER A 256 -0.43 -2.20 -2.94
N ARG A 257 -0.88 -1.86 -4.15
CA ARG A 257 -2.13 -1.11 -4.35
C ARG A 257 -3.38 -1.90 -3.99
N PHE A 258 -3.27 -3.22 -3.87
CA PHE A 258 -4.36 -4.16 -3.61
C PHE A 258 -4.35 -4.68 -2.16
N VAL A 259 -3.45 -4.15 -1.32
CA VAL A 259 -3.40 -4.43 0.12
C VAL A 259 -3.40 -3.09 0.85
N VAL A 260 -4.04 -3.01 2.01
CA VAL A 260 -3.98 -1.80 2.85
C VAL A 260 -2.53 -1.53 3.27
N SER A 261 -2.09 -0.28 3.18
CA SER A 261 -0.72 0.10 3.54
C SER A 261 -0.67 0.65 4.96
N LEU A 262 0.35 0.31 5.72
CA LEU A 262 0.62 0.90 7.03
C LEU A 262 1.47 2.16 6.87
N ALA A 263 0.94 3.32 7.29
CA ALA A 263 1.67 4.58 7.27
C ALA A 263 2.34 4.90 8.60
N TYR A 264 1.74 4.51 9.73
CA TYR A 264 2.31 4.77 11.06
C TYR A 264 2.01 3.65 12.05
N ALA A 265 2.97 3.30 12.90
CA ALA A 265 2.80 2.42 14.04
C ALA A 265 3.29 3.13 15.31
N TYR A 266 2.38 3.43 16.23
CA TYR A 266 2.70 4.15 17.46
C TYR A 266 1.90 3.62 18.65
N GLU A 267 2.28 4.03 19.85
CA GLU A 267 1.56 3.66 21.06
C GLU A 267 0.92 4.86 21.77
N THR A 268 -0.06 4.53 22.61
CA THR A 268 -0.66 5.43 23.58
C THR A 268 -0.58 4.78 24.96
N LYS A 269 -1.11 5.47 25.97
CA LYS A 269 -1.22 4.93 27.33
C LYS A 269 -1.93 3.56 27.35
N ASP A 270 -3.00 3.39 26.57
CA ASP A 270 -3.91 2.26 26.71
C ASP A 270 -3.95 1.32 25.48
N ALA A 271 -3.38 1.75 24.35
CA ALA A 271 -3.47 1.02 23.08
C ALA A 271 -2.22 1.13 22.20
N LEU A 272 -1.97 0.10 21.39
CA LEU A 272 -1.10 0.12 20.22
C LEU A 272 -1.92 0.52 18.99
N CYS A 273 -1.37 1.36 18.11
CA CYS A 273 -2.10 1.94 16.99
C CYS A 273 -1.41 1.65 15.66
N LEU A 274 -2.14 1.04 14.73
CA LEU A 274 -1.77 0.92 13.31
C LEU A 274 -2.58 1.94 12.51
N VAL A 275 -1.90 2.85 11.81
CA VAL A 275 -2.51 3.85 10.93
C VAL A 275 -2.41 3.35 9.49
N LEU A 276 -3.53 2.91 8.96
CA LEU A 276 -3.68 2.18 7.71
C LEU A 276 -4.41 3.02 6.66
N THR A 277 -4.19 2.72 5.38
CA THR A 277 -5.02 3.23 4.27
C THR A 277 -6.50 3.21 4.64
N ILE A 278 -7.17 4.36 4.53
CA ILE A 278 -8.61 4.44 4.80
C ILE A 278 -9.40 3.91 3.61
N MET A 279 -10.36 3.03 3.89
CA MET A 279 -11.22 2.38 2.89
C MET A 279 -12.66 2.77 3.19
N ASN A 280 -13.11 3.89 2.62
CA ASN A 280 -14.37 4.55 2.96
C ASN A 280 -15.62 3.87 2.36
N GLY A 281 -15.43 3.02 1.35
CA GLY A 281 -16.49 2.31 0.66
C GLY A 281 -17.05 1.12 1.43
N GLY A 282 -16.53 0.80 2.62
CA GLY A 282 -16.99 -0.33 3.43
C GLY A 282 -16.46 -1.69 2.93
N ASP A 283 -16.92 -2.76 3.56
CA ASP A 283 -16.49 -4.14 3.25
C ASP A 283 -17.41 -4.84 2.23
N LEU A 284 -16.88 -5.82 1.49
CA LEU A 284 -17.66 -6.55 0.49
C LEU A 284 -18.85 -7.30 1.08
N LYS A 285 -18.80 -7.74 2.34
CA LYS A 285 -19.97 -8.39 2.97
C LYS A 285 -21.16 -7.43 3.01
N PHE A 286 -20.94 -6.16 3.38
CA PHE A 286 -21.99 -5.15 3.36
C PHE A 286 -22.58 -4.99 1.95
N HIS A 287 -21.71 -4.89 0.93
CA HIS A 287 -22.14 -4.76 -0.46
C HIS A 287 -22.94 -5.97 -0.96
N ILE A 288 -22.46 -7.19 -0.74
CA ILE A 288 -23.11 -8.43 -1.20
C ILE A 288 -24.49 -8.61 -0.57
N HIS A 289 -24.60 -8.34 0.75
CA HIS A 289 -25.73 -8.79 1.55
C HIS A 289 -26.74 -7.72 1.95
N SER A 290 -26.35 -6.44 1.84
CA SER A 290 -27.14 -5.30 2.34
C SER A 290 -27.39 -4.23 1.27
N MET A 291 -26.57 -4.17 0.22
CA MET A 291 -26.77 -3.21 -0.89
C MET A 291 -27.40 -3.83 -2.14
N SER A 292 -27.45 -5.15 -2.24
CA SER A 292 -28.08 -5.87 -3.34
C SER A 292 -29.35 -6.58 -2.87
N ASP A 293 -30.44 -6.43 -3.63
CA ASP A 293 -31.65 -7.23 -3.50
C ASP A 293 -32.09 -7.73 -4.89
N PRO A 294 -32.01 -9.05 -5.17
CA PRO A 294 -31.52 -10.11 -4.28
C PRO A 294 -30.00 -10.00 -4.00
N PRO A 295 -29.47 -10.67 -2.95
CA PRO A 295 -28.03 -10.66 -2.63
C PRO A 295 -27.13 -11.14 -3.78
N GLY A 296 -25.91 -10.60 -3.83
CA GLY A 296 -24.92 -10.87 -4.88
C GLY A 296 -24.68 -9.69 -5.84
N PHE A 297 -23.77 -9.87 -6.78
CA PHE A 297 -23.39 -8.90 -7.81
C PHE A 297 -23.61 -9.48 -9.20
N ALA A 298 -23.65 -8.59 -10.20
CA ALA A 298 -23.41 -9.00 -11.58
C ALA A 298 -22.00 -9.58 -11.73
N GLU A 299 -21.83 -10.54 -12.64
CA GLU A 299 -20.55 -11.22 -12.85
C GLU A 299 -19.41 -10.27 -13.18
N SER A 300 -19.65 -9.21 -13.96
CA SER A 300 -18.62 -8.24 -14.34
C SER A 300 -18.03 -7.48 -13.15
N ARG A 301 -18.87 -7.11 -12.17
CA ARG A 301 -18.42 -6.52 -10.90
C ARG A 301 -17.66 -7.53 -10.04
N ALA A 302 -18.12 -8.79 -10.01
CA ALA A 302 -17.42 -9.87 -9.30
C ALA A 302 -16.06 -10.19 -9.92
N GLU A 303 -15.97 -10.21 -11.26
CA GLU A 303 -14.75 -10.38 -12.05
C GLU A 303 -13.73 -9.29 -11.72
N PHE A 304 -14.16 -8.02 -11.71
CA PHE A 304 -13.29 -6.89 -11.42
C PHE A 304 -12.68 -6.99 -10.01
N TYR A 305 -13.51 -7.21 -8.98
CA TYR A 305 -13.01 -7.35 -7.61
C TYR A 305 -12.16 -8.61 -7.41
N ALA A 306 -12.53 -9.73 -8.04
CA ALA A 306 -11.73 -10.95 -8.02
C ALA A 306 -10.34 -10.74 -8.62
N ALA A 307 -10.24 -9.97 -9.71
CA ALA A 307 -8.96 -9.67 -10.34
C ALA A 307 -8.07 -8.77 -9.47
N GLU A 308 -8.64 -7.78 -8.79
CA GLU A 308 -7.88 -6.94 -7.83
C GLU A 308 -7.40 -7.75 -6.62
N VAL A 309 -8.27 -8.61 -6.07
CA VAL A 309 -7.90 -9.52 -4.97
C VAL A 309 -6.83 -10.51 -5.41
N LEU A 310 -6.92 -11.06 -6.63
CA LEU A 310 -5.91 -11.93 -7.22
C LEU A 310 -4.53 -11.24 -7.29
N CYS A 311 -4.46 -9.99 -7.77
CA CYS A 311 -3.22 -9.22 -7.75
C CYS A 311 -2.71 -8.96 -6.32
N GLY A 312 -3.61 -8.70 -5.36
CA GLY A 312 -3.26 -8.57 -3.94
C GLY A 312 -2.63 -9.84 -3.37
N LEU A 313 -3.23 -11.00 -3.64
CA LEU A 313 -2.69 -12.30 -3.23
C LEU A 313 -1.34 -12.58 -3.91
N GLN A 314 -1.21 -12.30 -5.21
CA GLN A 314 0.07 -12.46 -5.92
C GLN A 314 1.19 -11.65 -5.27
N HIS A 315 0.94 -10.38 -4.93
CA HIS A 315 1.94 -9.54 -4.26
C HIS A 315 2.32 -10.07 -2.87
N LEU A 316 1.37 -10.63 -2.11
CA LEU A 316 1.68 -11.29 -0.84
C LEU A 316 2.54 -12.55 -1.06
N HIS A 317 2.19 -13.38 -2.04
CA HIS A 317 2.90 -14.63 -2.33
C HIS A 317 4.31 -14.40 -2.87
N GLN A 318 4.54 -13.33 -3.66
CA GLN A 318 5.87 -12.91 -4.12
C GLN A 318 6.79 -12.57 -2.95
N GLU A 319 6.24 -12.00 -1.89
CA GLU A 319 6.94 -11.74 -0.61
C GLU A 319 6.85 -12.94 0.35
N ARG A 320 6.55 -14.14 -0.17
CA ARG A 320 6.45 -15.41 0.55
C ARG A 320 5.40 -15.40 1.69
N ILE A 321 4.42 -14.51 1.67
CA ILE A 321 3.41 -14.38 2.71
C ILE A 321 2.11 -15.05 2.27
N VAL A 322 1.61 -16.01 3.05
CA VAL A 322 0.26 -16.57 2.90
C VAL A 322 -0.74 -15.80 3.78
N TYR A 323 -1.91 -15.45 3.24
CA TYR A 323 -2.87 -14.57 3.90
C TYR A 323 -3.80 -15.29 4.88
N ARG A 324 -4.37 -16.45 4.50
CA ARG A 324 -5.15 -17.40 5.32
C ARG A 324 -6.50 -16.94 5.87
N ASP A 325 -6.97 -15.72 5.56
CA ASP A 325 -8.29 -15.24 6.03
C ASP A 325 -9.05 -14.46 4.96
N LEU A 326 -9.01 -14.95 3.71
CA LEU A 326 -9.78 -14.36 2.61
C LEU A 326 -11.27 -14.63 2.76
N LYS A 327 -12.04 -13.54 2.93
CA LYS A 327 -13.49 -13.51 3.08
C LYS A 327 -14.03 -12.10 2.78
N PRO A 328 -15.32 -11.93 2.48
CA PRO A 328 -15.88 -10.63 2.11
C PRO A 328 -15.69 -9.52 3.16
N GLU A 329 -15.68 -9.84 4.46
CA GLU A 329 -15.43 -8.85 5.52
C GLU A 329 -14.05 -8.18 5.45
N ASN A 330 -13.06 -8.88 4.90
CA ASN A 330 -11.67 -8.41 4.89
C ASN A 330 -11.29 -7.72 3.58
N ILE A 331 -12.21 -7.62 2.62
CA ILE A 331 -12.01 -6.90 1.35
C ILE A 331 -12.77 -5.58 1.42
N LEU A 332 -12.03 -4.48 1.40
CA LEU A 332 -12.56 -3.14 1.64
C LEU A 332 -12.50 -2.29 0.37
N LEU A 333 -13.45 -1.39 0.17
CA LEU A 333 -13.52 -0.48 -0.97
C LEU A 333 -12.99 0.92 -0.61
N ASP A 334 -12.25 1.54 -1.53
CA ASP A 334 -11.88 2.96 -1.43
C ASP A 334 -12.95 3.88 -2.06
N ASP A 335 -12.72 5.20 -2.01
CA ASP A 335 -13.65 6.20 -2.56
C ASP A 335 -13.85 6.12 -4.09
N HIS A 336 -12.93 5.45 -4.81
CA HIS A 336 -12.99 5.29 -6.25
C HIS A 336 -13.59 3.93 -6.66
N GLY A 337 -13.92 3.08 -5.69
CA GLY A 337 -14.52 1.76 -5.93
C GLY A 337 -13.53 0.62 -6.10
N HIS A 338 -12.23 0.85 -5.91
CA HIS A 338 -11.21 -0.19 -5.94
C HIS A 338 -11.17 -0.94 -4.60
N VAL A 339 -10.89 -2.25 -4.66
CA VAL A 339 -10.81 -3.09 -3.46
C VAL A 339 -9.37 -3.33 -2.99
N ARG A 340 -9.20 -3.48 -1.68
CA ARG A 340 -7.94 -3.93 -1.07
C ARG A 340 -8.18 -5.00 -0.01
N ILE A 341 -7.24 -5.93 0.08
CA ILE A 341 -7.12 -6.89 1.18
C ILE A 341 -6.73 -6.15 2.47
N SER A 342 -7.40 -6.47 3.56
CA SER A 342 -7.17 -5.90 4.90
C SER A 342 -7.02 -6.99 5.97
N ASP A 343 -6.75 -6.60 7.22
CA ASP A 343 -6.60 -7.50 8.39
C ASP A 343 -5.62 -8.67 8.18
N LEU A 344 -4.32 -8.39 8.27
CA LEU A 344 -3.25 -9.39 8.06
C LEU A 344 -2.87 -10.12 9.36
N GLY A 345 -3.76 -10.11 10.37
CA GLY A 345 -3.49 -10.72 11.68
C GLY A 345 -3.21 -12.22 11.63
N LEU A 346 -3.75 -12.93 10.63
CA LEU A 346 -3.51 -14.37 10.42
C LEU A 346 -2.49 -14.67 9.32
N ALA A 347 -1.96 -13.66 8.64
CA ALA A 347 -0.97 -13.86 7.58
C ALA A 347 0.36 -14.35 8.17
N VAL A 348 1.11 -15.15 7.43
CA VAL A 348 2.42 -15.67 7.86
C VAL A 348 3.38 -15.68 6.68
N GLU A 349 4.60 -15.24 6.92
CA GLU A 349 5.74 -15.40 6.01
C GLU A 349 6.24 -16.85 6.07
N ILE A 350 6.31 -17.51 4.92
CA ILE A 350 6.75 -18.90 4.79
C ILE A 350 8.23 -18.90 4.38
N PRO A 351 9.13 -19.49 5.19
CA PRO A 351 10.53 -19.63 4.81
C PRO A 351 10.71 -20.31 3.45
N GLU A 352 11.77 -19.98 2.74
CA GLU A 352 12.07 -20.57 1.43
C GLU A 352 12.25 -22.09 1.55
N GLY A 353 11.67 -22.85 0.59
CA GLY A 353 11.69 -24.32 0.61
C GLY A 353 10.81 -24.98 1.67
N GLU A 354 10.13 -24.21 2.53
CA GLU A 354 9.30 -24.76 3.61
C GLU A 354 7.80 -24.71 3.34
N MET A 355 7.05 -25.52 4.11
CA MET A 355 5.60 -25.48 4.24
C MET A 355 5.21 -25.31 5.70
N ILE A 356 4.12 -24.60 5.95
CA ILE A 356 3.61 -24.39 7.30
C ILE A 356 2.44 -25.33 7.60
N ARG A 357 2.16 -25.53 8.90
CA ARG A 357 0.97 -26.23 9.40
C ARG A 357 0.26 -25.33 10.41
N GLY A 358 -1.05 -25.25 10.30
CA GLY A 358 -1.88 -24.56 11.29
C GLY A 358 -3.33 -24.44 10.85
N ARG A 359 -4.25 -24.80 11.73
CA ARG A 359 -5.70 -24.69 11.51
C ARG A 359 -6.21 -23.32 11.95
N VAL A 360 -6.04 -22.33 11.09
CA VAL A 360 -6.49 -20.93 11.32
C VAL A 360 -7.32 -20.43 10.13
N GLY A 361 -8.12 -19.41 10.37
CA GLY A 361 -9.03 -18.82 9.37
C GLY A 361 -10.50 -18.91 9.78
N THR A 362 -11.37 -18.39 8.93
CA THR A 362 -12.81 -18.32 9.18
C THR A 362 -13.53 -19.60 8.73
N VAL A 363 -14.41 -20.14 9.59
CA VAL A 363 -15.20 -21.35 9.30
C VAL A 363 -16.03 -21.15 8.02
N GLY A 364 -15.92 -22.08 7.07
CA GLY A 364 -16.54 -22.00 5.74
C GLY A 364 -15.60 -21.49 4.64
N TYR A 365 -14.54 -20.76 4.99
CA TYR A 365 -13.53 -20.26 4.04
C TYR A 365 -12.17 -20.96 4.19
N MET A 366 -11.94 -21.70 5.27
CA MET A 366 -10.74 -22.55 5.41
C MET A 366 -10.75 -23.66 4.35
N ALA A 367 -9.64 -23.78 3.61
CA ALA A 367 -9.47 -24.84 2.62
C ALA A 367 -9.44 -26.25 3.25
N PRO A 368 -9.75 -27.32 2.50
CA PRO A 368 -9.77 -28.68 3.02
C PRO A 368 -8.48 -29.11 3.72
N GLU A 369 -7.31 -28.78 3.16
CA GLU A 369 -6.00 -29.10 3.75
C GLU A 369 -5.77 -28.37 5.09
N VAL A 370 -6.34 -27.17 5.27
CA VAL A 370 -6.31 -26.42 6.54
C VAL A 370 -7.23 -27.08 7.58
N VAL A 371 -8.42 -27.50 7.16
CA VAL A 371 -9.38 -28.21 8.04
C VAL A 371 -8.82 -29.56 8.49
N LYS A 372 -8.13 -30.28 7.59
CA LYS A 372 -7.42 -31.54 7.87
C LYS A 372 -6.11 -31.37 8.64
N ASN A 373 -5.68 -30.12 8.87
CA ASN A 373 -4.41 -29.78 9.54
C ASN A 373 -3.17 -30.35 8.81
N GLU A 374 -3.22 -30.38 7.49
CA GLU A 374 -2.12 -30.77 6.61
C GLU A 374 -1.10 -29.61 6.48
N LYS A 375 0.05 -29.90 5.86
CA LYS A 375 1.02 -28.84 5.52
C LYS A 375 0.59 -28.15 4.23
N TYR A 376 0.78 -26.84 4.16
CA TYR A 376 0.41 -26.04 2.99
C TYR A 376 1.37 -24.87 2.78
N MET A 377 1.34 -24.32 1.56
CA MET A 377 1.94 -23.02 1.23
C MET A 377 0.84 -22.00 0.96
N PHE A 378 0.62 -21.67 -0.32
CA PHE A 378 -0.30 -20.62 -0.76
C PHE A 378 -1.67 -21.13 -1.18
N SER A 379 -1.84 -22.46 -1.28
CA SER A 379 -3.09 -23.10 -1.71
C SER A 379 -4.36 -22.66 -0.96
N PRO A 380 -4.32 -22.32 0.35
CA PRO A 380 -5.52 -21.86 1.04
C PRO A 380 -6.05 -20.51 0.53
N ASP A 381 -5.18 -19.64 0.00
CA ASP A 381 -5.60 -18.33 -0.49
C ASP A 381 -6.35 -18.44 -1.82
N TRP A 382 -5.94 -19.36 -2.70
CA TRP A 382 -6.65 -19.65 -3.95
C TRP A 382 -8.01 -20.30 -3.72
N TRP A 383 -8.11 -21.18 -2.72
CA TRP A 383 -9.41 -21.67 -2.25
C TRP A 383 -10.30 -20.52 -1.74
N GLY A 384 -9.72 -19.62 -0.94
CA GLY A 384 -10.42 -18.42 -0.45
C GLY A 384 -10.92 -17.53 -1.58
N LEU A 385 -10.14 -17.40 -2.67
CA LEU A 385 -10.55 -16.66 -3.87
C LEU A 385 -11.76 -17.33 -4.55
N GLY A 386 -11.77 -18.66 -4.66
CA GLY A 386 -12.92 -19.41 -5.16
C GLY A 386 -14.18 -19.20 -4.31
N CYS A 387 -14.03 -19.25 -2.98
CA CYS A 387 -15.13 -18.95 -2.05
C CYS A 387 -15.65 -17.50 -2.21
N LEU A 388 -14.76 -16.54 -2.42
CA LEU A 388 -15.10 -15.13 -2.60
C LEU A 388 -15.84 -14.89 -3.92
N ILE A 389 -15.36 -15.42 -5.04
CA ILE A 389 -16.04 -15.32 -6.35
C ILE A 389 -17.43 -15.93 -6.25
N TYR A 390 -17.53 -17.13 -5.68
CA TYR A 390 -18.81 -17.82 -5.49
C TYR A 390 -19.79 -16.95 -4.70
N GLU A 391 -19.38 -16.41 -3.55
CA GLU A 391 -20.28 -15.62 -2.70
C GLU A 391 -20.66 -14.28 -3.32
N MET A 392 -19.75 -13.65 -4.08
CA MET A 392 -20.06 -12.43 -4.82
C MET A 392 -21.16 -12.65 -5.85
N ILE A 393 -21.17 -13.78 -6.57
CA ILE A 393 -22.17 -14.07 -7.61
C ILE A 393 -23.46 -14.63 -6.99
N GLU A 394 -23.35 -15.68 -6.17
CA GLU A 394 -24.49 -16.40 -5.61
C GLU A 394 -25.23 -15.55 -4.54
N GLY A 395 -24.48 -14.74 -3.78
CA GLY A 395 -24.99 -14.00 -2.62
C GLY A 395 -25.00 -14.81 -1.31
N LYS A 396 -24.36 -15.98 -1.27
CA LYS A 396 -24.14 -16.81 -0.08
C LYS A 396 -22.84 -17.62 -0.22
N ALA A 397 -22.23 -18.01 0.90
CA ALA A 397 -21.02 -18.84 0.89
C ALA A 397 -21.32 -20.27 0.36
N PRO A 398 -20.33 -20.95 -0.28
CA PRO A 398 -20.55 -22.23 -0.95
C PRO A 398 -20.98 -23.38 -0.03
N PHE A 399 -20.49 -23.39 1.21
CA PHE A 399 -20.72 -24.49 2.16
C PHE A 399 -21.59 -24.11 3.37
N ARG A 400 -22.12 -22.88 3.39
CA ARG A 400 -22.92 -22.37 4.50
C ARG A 400 -23.93 -21.32 4.06
N ALA A 401 -25.21 -21.59 4.31
CA ALA A 401 -26.27 -20.65 3.99
C ALA A 401 -26.28 -19.45 4.97
N ARG A 402 -26.80 -18.30 4.49
CA ARG A 402 -26.93 -17.09 5.31
C ARG A 402 -27.84 -17.35 6.51
N LYS A 403 -27.39 -16.94 7.71
CA LYS A 403 -28.10 -17.14 8.99
C LYS A 403 -28.35 -18.62 9.36
N GLU A 404 -27.71 -19.57 8.68
CA GLU A 404 -27.78 -20.99 9.03
C GLU A 404 -27.12 -21.25 10.39
N LYS A 405 -27.90 -21.82 11.31
CA LYS A 405 -27.44 -22.28 12.63
C LYS A 405 -26.98 -23.73 12.52
N VAL A 406 -25.74 -23.91 12.08
CA VAL A 406 -25.09 -25.20 11.91
C VAL A 406 -23.84 -25.28 12.78
N LYS A 407 -23.54 -26.48 13.30
CA LYS A 407 -22.32 -26.72 14.08
C LYS A 407 -21.09 -26.60 13.19
N ARG A 408 -19.95 -26.21 13.79
CA ARG A 408 -18.69 -26.03 13.06
C ARG A 408 -18.27 -27.32 12.34
N GLU A 409 -18.44 -28.46 12.99
CA GLU A 409 -18.02 -29.77 12.50
C GLU A 409 -18.78 -30.18 11.24
N GLU A 410 -20.04 -29.78 11.10
CA GLU A 410 -20.82 -30.03 9.89
C GLU A 410 -20.35 -29.15 8.73
N VAL A 411 -20.06 -27.87 8.97
CA VAL A 411 -19.45 -27.02 7.91
C VAL A 411 -18.08 -27.56 7.49
N ASP A 412 -17.26 -28.00 8.45
CA ASP A 412 -15.98 -28.65 8.17
C ASP A 412 -16.16 -29.94 7.33
N ARG A 413 -17.21 -30.73 7.59
CA ARG A 413 -17.56 -31.92 6.80
C ARG A 413 -17.91 -31.54 5.36
N ARG A 414 -18.81 -30.57 5.16
CA ARG A 414 -19.21 -30.07 3.84
C ARG A 414 -18.02 -29.60 3.02
N VAL A 415 -17.12 -28.81 3.62
CA VAL A 415 -15.89 -28.35 2.97
C VAL A 415 -15.03 -29.54 2.49
N LYS A 416 -14.93 -30.62 3.27
CA LYS A 416 -14.12 -31.80 2.93
C LYS A 416 -14.78 -32.74 1.92
N GLU A 417 -16.09 -32.83 1.89
CA GLU A 417 -16.81 -33.93 1.23
C GLU A 417 -17.79 -33.45 0.16
N ASP A 418 -18.53 -32.37 0.39
CA ASP A 418 -19.63 -31.96 -0.47
C ASP A 418 -19.13 -31.12 -1.64
N THR A 419 -19.65 -31.34 -2.84
CA THR A 419 -19.40 -30.47 -4.00
C THR A 419 -20.31 -29.25 -3.92
N GLU A 420 -19.77 -28.06 -4.20
CA GLU A 420 -20.56 -26.83 -4.29
C GLU A 420 -21.57 -26.90 -5.45
N THR A 421 -22.67 -26.14 -5.31
CA THR A 421 -23.74 -26.11 -6.31
C THR A 421 -23.84 -24.71 -6.91
N TYR A 422 -24.16 -24.61 -8.20
CA TYR A 422 -24.21 -23.34 -8.92
C TYR A 422 -25.64 -23.07 -9.39
N SER A 423 -26.16 -21.88 -9.09
CA SER A 423 -27.45 -21.43 -9.64
C SER A 423 -27.30 -20.93 -11.08
N ASP A 424 -28.41 -20.52 -11.68
CA ASP A 424 -28.49 -19.85 -12.98
C ASP A 424 -27.80 -18.47 -13.02
N LYS A 425 -27.34 -17.95 -11.87
CA LYS A 425 -26.53 -16.73 -11.80
C LYS A 425 -25.11 -16.88 -12.38
N PHE A 426 -24.61 -18.11 -12.52
CA PHE A 426 -23.26 -18.37 -13.01
C PHE A 426 -23.28 -18.67 -14.51
N SER A 427 -22.46 -17.95 -15.26
CA SER A 427 -22.03 -18.35 -16.59
C SER A 427 -21.11 -19.57 -16.53
N GLU A 428 -20.94 -20.24 -17.67
CA GLU A 428 -20.02 -21.38 -17.78
C GLU A 428 -18.59 -20.99 -17.40
N HIS A 429 -18.15 -19.77 -17.72
CA HIS A 429 -16.82 -19.28 -17.36
C HIS A 429 -16.68 -19.05 -15.85
N ALA A 430 -17.68 -18.46 -15.20
CA ALA A 430 -17.68 -18.23 -13.76
C ALA A 430 -17.76 -19.54 -12.96
N LYS A 431 -18.59 -20.49 -13.42
CA LYS A 431 -18.65 -21.84 -12.86
C LYS A 431 -17.33 -22.58 -13.03
N SER A 432 -16.70 -22.50 -14.21
CA SER A 432 -15.41 -23.12 -14.49
C SER A 432 -14.31 -22.63 -13.53
N ILE A 433 -14.14 -21.31 -13.37
CA ILE A 433 -13.09 -20.78 -12.49
C ILE A 433 -13.35 -21.12 -11.03
N CYS A 434 -14.60 -21.03 -10.57
CA CYS A 434 -14.96 -21.38 -9.20
C CYS A 434 -14.66 -22.85 -8.92
N SER A 435 -15.08 -23.75 -9.83
CA SER A 435 -14.85 -25.20 -9.69
C SER A 435 -13.36 -25.54 -9.70
N ALA A 436 -12.55 -24.82 -10.50
CA ALA A 436 -11.11 -25.01 -10.56
C ALA A 436 -10.36 -24.51 -9.30
N LEU A 437 -10.83 -23.42 -8.70
CA LEU A 437 -10.29 -22.87 -7.43
C LEU A 437 -10.80 -23.64 -6.20
N LEU A 438 -12.00 -24.21 -6.26
CA LEU A 438 -12.63 -25.01 -5.20
C LEU A 438 -12.32 -26.51 -5.30
N GLN A 439 -11.29 -26.88 -6.06
CA GLN A 439 -10.75 -28.24 -6.03
C GLN A 439 -10.26 -28.59 -4.62
N LYS A 440 -10.76 -29.73 -4.11
CA LYS A 440 -10.48 -30.15 -2.73
C LYS A 440 -9.07 -30.66 -2.55
N ASP A 441 -8.51 -31.30 -3.58
CA ASP A 441 -7.08 -31.62 -3.63
C ASP A 441 -6.29 -30.37 -4.05
N PRO A 442 -5.43 -29.83 -3.18
CA PRO A 442 -4.63 -28.65 -3.54
C PRO A 442 -3.71 -28.89 -4.75
N LYS A 443 -3.33 -30.13 -5.09
CA LYS A 443 -2.49 -30.41 -6.27
C LYS A 443 -3.22 -30.21 -7.59
N LEU A 444 -4.54 -30.34 -7.58
CA LEU A 444 -5.40 -30.16 -8.76
C LEU A 444 -6.02 -28.75 -8.81
N ARG A 445 -5.77 -27.93 -7.79
CA ARG A 445 -6.34 -26.60 -7.65
C ARG A 445 -5.64 -25.61 -8.58
N LEU A 446 -6.42 -24.79 -9.28
CA LEU A 446 -5.90 -23.73 -10.12
C LEU A 446 -4.99 -22.80 -9.30
N GLY A 447 -3.82 -22.47 -9.87
CA GLY A 447 -2.74 -21.73 -9.18
C GLY A 447 -1.92 -22.56 -8.19
N CYS A 448 -2.07 -23.89 -8.17
CA CYS A 448 -1.21 -24.80 -7.41
C CYS A 448 -0.54 -25.90 -8.25
N VAL A 449 -0.90 -26.02 -9.52
CA VAL A 449 -0.40 -27.07 -10.42
C VAL A 449 1.06 -26.75 -10.81
N GLU A 450 1.93 -27.76 -10.81
CA GLU A 450 3.40 -27.61 -10.91
C GLU A 450 3.91 -27.41 -12.36
N ASP A 451 3.05 -27.54 -13.36
CA ASP A 451 3.37 -27.63 -14.79
C ASP A 451 3.48 -26.28 -15.53
N ALA A 452 3.26 -25.15 -14.86
CA ALA A 452 3.40 -23.83 -15.47
C ALA A 452 4.79 -23.20 -15.25
N MET A 453 5.48 -22.83 -16.33
CA MET A 453 6.75 -22.07 -16.35
C MET A 453 6.63 -20.62 -15.80
N GLY A 454 5.52 -20.24 -15.16
CA GLY A 454 5.20 -18.89 -14.69
C GLY A 454 4.91 -18.80 -13.19
N SER A 455 4.51 -17.62 -12.70
CA SER A 455 4.04 -17.53 -11.32
C SER A 455 2.66 -18.18 -11.22
N ARG A 456 2.38 -18.84 -10.09
CA ARG A 456 1.10 -19.51 -9.79
C ARG A 456 -0.15 -18.64 -10.02
N ALA A 457 -0.01 -17.32 -9.95
CA ALA A 457 -1.12 -16.40 -10.20
C ALA A 457 -1.39 -16.19 -11.69
N ASP A 458 -0.39 -16.34 -12.57
CA ASP A 458 -0.53 -16.08 -14.00
C ASP A 458 -1.44 -17.13 -14.68
N ASP A 459 -1.43 -18.38 -14.20
CA ASP A 459 -2.38 -19.41 -14.63
C ASP A 459 -3.83 -19.03 -14.32
N ILE A 460 -4.05 -18.36 -13.19
CA ILE A 460 -5.37 -17.86 -12.82
C ILE A 460 -5.75 -16.67 -13.71
N LYS A 461 -4.80 -15.76 -13.99
CA LYS A 461 -5.03 -14.57 -14.84
C LYS A 461 -5.39 -14.91 -16.29
N THR A 462 -4.95 -16.05 -16.81
CA THR A 462 -5.25 -16.49 -18.19
C THR A 462 -6.58 -17.23 -18.31
N HIS A 463 -7.26 -17.53 -17.20
CA HIS A 463 -8.55 -18.21 -17.23
C HIS A 463 -9.60 -17.34 -17.96
N THR A 464 -10.44 -17.96 -18.80
CA THR A 464 -11.47 -17.31 -19.64
C THR A 464 -12.56 -16.50 -18.90
N PHE A 465 -12.55 -16.56 -17.56
CA PHE A 465 -13.39 -15.73 -16.70
C PHE A 465 -12.90 -14.28 -16.69
N PHE A 466 -11.58 -14.06 -16.72
CA PHE A 466 -11.00 -12.73 -16.77
C PHE A 466 -10.85 -12.26 -18.22
N LYS A 467 -11.68 -11.31 -18.61
CA LYS A 467 -11.66 -10.64 -19.92
C LYS A 467 -10.89 -9.31 -19.87
N LEU A 468 -10.49 -8.88 -18.68
CA LEU A 468 -9.78 -7.61 -18.44
C LEU A 468 -8.27 -7.68 -18.68
N ASN A 469 -7.66 -6.51 -18.90
CA ASN A 469 -6.21 -6.36 -19.04
C ASN A 469 -5.55 -6.16 -17.66
N PHE A 470 -4.95 -7.21 -17.12
CA PHE A 470 -4.30 -7.19 -15.80
C PHE A 470 -3.22 -6.12 -15.63
N LYS A 471 -2.47 -5.75 -16.69
CA LYS A 471 -1.45 -4.70 -16.57
C LYS A 471 -2.08 -3.33 -16.34
N ARG A 472 -3.19 -3.04 -17.02
CA ARG A 472 -3.96 -1.80 -16.77
C ARG A 472 -4.62 -1.83 -15.40
N LEU A 473 -5.07 -2.99 -14.94
CA LEU A 473 -5.58 -3.17 -13.58
C LEU A 473 -4.48 -2.88 -12.54
N GLU A 474 -3.31 -3.51 -12.69
CA GLU A 474 -2.11 -3.29 -11.87
C GLU A 474 -1.65 -1.83 -11.88
N ALA A 475 -1.86 -1.10 -12.98
CA ALA A 475 -1.61 0.34 -13.09
C ALA A 475 -2.74 1.23 -12.52
N GLY A 476 -3.91 0.66 -12.21
CA GLY A 476 -5.09 1.39 -11.74
C GLY A 476 -5.76 2.24 -12.81
N MET A 477 -5.67 1.80 -14.06
CA MET A 477 -6.23 2.49 -15.22
C MET A 477 -7.60 1.98 -15.64
N LEU A 478 -8.03 0.84 -15.08
CA LEU A 478 -9.38 0.32 -15.29
C LEU A 478 -10.33 0.95 -14.29
N LYS A 479 -11.46 1.47 -14.79
CA LYS A 479 -12.48 2.10 -13.95
C LYS A 479 -13.37 1.01 -13.32
N PRO A 480 -13.59 1.02 -12.01
CA PRO A 480 -14.56 0.12 -11.36
C PRO A 480 -15.98 0.41 -11.85
N GLU A 481 -16.82 -0.62 -11.93
CA GLU A 481 -18.24 -0.47 -12.31
C GLU A 481 -19.08 0.22 -11.24
N PHE A 482 -18.67 0.07 -9.98
CA PHE A 482 -19.35 0.67 -8.84
C PHE A 482 -18.40 1.63 -8.12
N VAL A 483 -18.83 2.87 -7.95
CA VAL A 483 -18.15 3.91 -7.18
C VAL A 483 -19.02 4.26 -5.96
N PRO A 484 -18.50 4.14 -4.73
CA PRO A 484 -19.25 4.53 -3.53
C PRO A 484 -19.64 6.02 -3.54
N ASP A 485 -20.82 6.35 -3.00
CA ASP A 485 -21.25 7.74 -2.83
C ASP A 485 -20.36 8.43 -1.78
N PRO A 486 -19.68 9.55 -2.11
CA PRO A 486 -18.82 10.26 -1.17
C PRO A 486 -19.58 10.84 0.03
N ARG A 487 -20.90 11.01 -0.06
CA ARG A 487 -21.77 11.50 1.02
C ARG A 487 -22.33 10.38 1.89
N ALA A 488 -22.23 9.14 1.44
CA ALA A 488 -22.65 7.98 2.22
C ALA A 488 -21.54 7.52 3.17
N VAL A 489 -21.95 6.89 4.28
CA VAL A 489 -21.03 6.19 5.17
C VAL A 489 -21.38 4.71 5.16
N TYR A 490 -20.51 3.90 4.55
CA TYR A 490 -20.66 2.45 4.40
C TYR A 490 -20.18 1.71 5.65
N ALA A 491 -20.72 2.08 6.81
CA ALA A 491 -20.41 1.46 8.09
C ALA A 491 -21.66 1.43 8.99
N LYS A 492 -21.71 0.48 9.91
CA LYS A 492 -22.78 0.40 10.92
C LYS A 492 -22.85 1.69 11.76
N ASP A 493 -24.03 2.01 12.25
CA ASP A 493 -24.22 3.12 13.18
C ASP A 493 -23.32 2.96 14.41
N VAL A 494 -22.77 4.06 14.91
CA VAL A 494 -21.73 4.04 15.96
C VAL A 494 -22.21 3.27 17.21
N LEU A 495 -23.51 3.32 17.49
CA LEU A 495 -24.12 2.65 18.63
C LEU A 495 -24.37 1.14 18.40
N ASP A 496 -24.49 0.71 17.14
CA ASP A 496 -24.63 -0.71 16.75
C ASP A 496 -23.27 -1.42 16.69
N ILE A 497 -22.18 -0.65 16.77
CA ILE A 497 -20.84 -1.20 16.93
C ILE A 497 -20.69 -1.64 18.40
N GLU A 498 -20.87 -2.94 18.62
CA GLU A 498 -20.79 -3.55 19.95
C GLU A 498 -19.58 -3.06 20.76
N GLN A 499 -19.81 -2.52 21.95
CA GLN A 499 -18.70 -2.16 22.83
C GLN A 499 -18.08 -3.40 23.47
N PHE A 500 -16.77 -3.35 23.73
CA PHE A 500 -16.13 -4.39 24.51
C PHE A 500 -16.32 -4.17 26.00
N SER A 501 -16.50 -5.27 26.74
CA SER A 501 -16.36 -5.24 28.20
C SER A 501 -14.95 -4.79 28.58
N THR A 502 -14.85 -3.88 29.55
CA THR A 502 -13.57 -3.41 30.10
C THR A 502 -12.78 -4.57 30.70
N VAL A 503 -11.50 -4.69 30.36
CA VAL A 503 -10.62 -5.72 30.93
C VAL A 503 -10.17 -5.29 32.33
N LYS A 504 -10.68 -5.97 33.36
CA LYS A 504 -10.27 -5.82 34.77
C LYS A 504 -9.24 -6.88 35.17
N GLY A 505 -8.43 -6.60 36.19
CA GLY A 505 -7.48 -7.57 36.77
C GLY A 505 -6.23 -7.85 35.94
N VAL A 506 -5.92 -7.03 34.93
CA VAL A 506 -4.70 -7.15 34.11
C VAL A 506 -3.82 -5.94 34.35
N ASN A 507 -2.62 -6.20 34.89
CA ASN A 507 -1.57 -5.21 35.10
C ASN A 507 -0.52 -5.35 34.01
N LEU A 508 -0.04 -4.21 33.50
CA LEU A 508 1.07 -4.17 32.55
C LEU A 508 2.39 -4.13 33.35
N ASP A 509 3.41 -4.85 32.88
CA ASP A 509 4.71 -4.99 33.51
C ASP A 509 5.86 -4.65 32.53
N GLN A 510 7.11 -4.79 32.98
CA GLN A 510 8.28 -4.40 32.19
C GLN A 510 8.50 -5.26 30.94
N ALA A 511 8.03 -6.51 30.92
CA ALA A 511 8.14 -7.35 29.73
C ALA A 511 7.23 -6.83 28.61
N ASP A 512 6.08 -6.27 28.97
CA ASP A 512 5.16 -5.64 28.02
C ASP A 512 5.80 -4.40 27.36
N GLU A 513 6.54 -3.59 28.10
CA GLU A 513 7.20 -2.37 27.58
C GLU A 513 8.23 -2.68 26.48
N SER A 514 8.97 -3.79 26.61
CA SER A 514 9.88 -4.24 25.54
C SER A 514 9.13 -4.58 24.25
N PHE A 515 7.97 -5.22 24.36
CA PHE A 515 7.09 -5.49 23.23
C PHE A 515 6.54 -4.20 22.61
N TYR A 516 6.09 -3.24 23.43
CA TYR A 516 5.57 -1.96 22.94
C TYR A 516 6.63 -1.14 22.20
N SER A 517 7.87 -1.12 22.69
CA SER A 517 8.98 -0.46 22.02
C SER A 517 9.28 -1.06 20.64
N LYS A 518 9.19 -2.39 20.47
CA LYS A 518 9.37 -3.05 19.15
C LYS A 518 8.24 -2.72 18.17
N PHE A 519 7.04 -2.48 18.69
CA PHE A 519 5.87 -2.12 17.88
C PHE A 519 5.94 -0.65 17.41
N ASN A 520 6.31 0.25 18.32
CA ASN A 520 6.34 1.70 18.12
C ASN A 520 7.52 2.14 17.22
N THR A 521 7.32 2.00 15.90
CA THR A 521 8.34 2.30 14.89
C THR A 521 8.13 3.65 14.19
N GLY A 522 7.10 4.40 14.57
CA GLY A 522 6.82 5.71 13.98
C GLY A 522 6.20 5.59 12.59
N SER A 523 6.64 6.42 11.66
CA SER A 523 6.19 6.39 10.26
C SER A 523 6.85 5.28 9.46
N VAL A 524 6.14 4.79 8.45
CA VAL A 524 6.67 3.87 7.42
C VAL A 524 7.07 4.69 6.19
N SER A 525 8.31 4.51 5.71
CA SER A 525 8.94 5.41 4.74
C SER A 525 8.12 5.65 3.48
N ILE A 526 7.75 4.58 2.75
CA ILE A 526 7.09 4.72 1.44
C ILE A 526 5.71 5.40 1.57
N PRO A 527 4.79 4.94 2.45
CA PRO A 527 3.48 5.57 2.57
C PRO A 527 3.55 7.00 3.14
N TRP A 528 4.52 7.32 4.00
CA TRP A 528 4.72 8.67 4.52
C TRP A 528 5.19 9.64 3.43
N GLN A 529 6.15 9.22 2.60
CA GLN A 529 6.63 10.04 1.48
C GLN A 529 5.53 10.25 0.44
N GLN A 530 4.77 9.20 0.13
CA GLN A 530 3.61 9.27 -0.75
C GLN A 530 2.55 10.24 -0.19
N GLU A 531 2.30 10.24 1.11
CA GLU A 531 1.45 11.24 1.77
C GLU A 531 1.94 12.67 1.57
N MET A 532 3.24 12.93 1.72
CA MET A 532 3.79 14.27 1.52
C MET A 532 3.58 14.77 0.09
N ILE A 533 3.73 13.88 -0.90
CA ILE A 533 3.52 14.19 -2.32
C ILE A 533 2.03 14.40 -2.63
N GLU A 534 1.15 13.48 -2.25
CA GLU A 534 -0.29 13.54 -2.53
C GLU A 534 -0.98 14.74 -1.89
N THR A 535 -0.49 15.18 -0.73
CA THR A 535 -1.05 16.35 -0.03
C THR A 535 -0.40 17.66 -0.45
N GLU A 536 0.42 17.66 -1.50
CA GLU A 536 1.16 18.82 -2.01
C GLU A 536 2.16 19.41 -1.00
N CYS A 537 2.38 18.75 0.15
CA CYS A 537 3.33 19.22 1.16
C CYS A 537 4.77 19.16 0.62
N TYR A 538 5.09 18.15 -0.18
CA TYR A 538 6.38 18.04 -0.86
C TYR A 538 6.60 19.25 -1.77
N GLN A 539 5.69 19.53 -2.70
CA GLN A 539 5.84 20.63 -3.66
C GLN A 539 5.87 22.00 -2.97
N GLU A 540 5.06 22.21 -1.93
CA GLU A 540 5.02 23.49 -1.21
C GLU A 540 6.23 23.74 -0.29
N LEU A 541 6.93 22.69 0.18
CA LEU A 541 8.09 22.82 1.07
C LEU A 541 9.42 22.61 0.34
N ASN A 542 9.46 21.74 -0.67
CA ASN A 542 10.65 21.38 -1.44
C ASN A 542 10.99 22.46 -2.48
N VAL A 543 11.12 23.69 -2.01
CA VAL A 543 11.60 24.81 -2.81
C VAL A 543 13.12 24.88 -2.72
N LEU A 544 13.76 25.10 -3.86
CA LEU A 544 15.11 25.67 -3.94
C LEU A 544 14.95 27.19 -4.11
N SER A 545 16.02 27.97 -3.97
CA SER A 545 15.92 29.43 -4.23
C SER A 545 15.53 29.71 -5.70
N GLU A 546 15.11 30.94 -6.01
CA GLU A 546 14.61 31.34 -7.34
C GLU A 546 15.61 31.03 -8.48
N ASP A 547 16.91 30.99 -8.19
CA ASP A 547 18.00 30.72 -9.16
C ASP A 547 18.50 29.25 -9.12
N GLY A 548 17.89 28.38 -8.31
CA GLY A 548 18.32 27.00 -8.12
C GLY A 548 19.45 26.80 -7.09
N GLU A 549 19.86 27.86 -6.40
CA GLU A 549 20.82 27.84 -5.28
C GLU A 549 20.20 27.21 -4.01
N PRO A 550 21.03 26.63 -3.10
CA PRO A 550 20.56 26.04 -1.85
C PRO A 550 19.87 27.09 -0.96
N THR A 551 18.77 26.68 -0.32
CA THR A 551 18.11 27.50 0.69
C THR A 551 18.96 27.60 1.96
N PRO A 552 18.79 28.62 2.82
CA PRO A 552 19.64 28.80 4.01
C PRO A 552 19.73 27.59 4.95
N ASP A 553 18.68 26.76 5.01
CA ASP A 553 18.67 25.51 5.79
C ASP A 553 19.59 24.41 5.24
N LEU A 554 20.07 24.54 3.99
CA LEU A 554 21.00 23.63 3.31
C LEU A 554 22.46 24.14 3.32
N ILE A 555 22.71 25.38 3.78
CA ILE A 555 24.05 25.98 3.75
C ILE A 555 24.80 25.65 5.05
N MET A 556 25.75 24.72 4.97
CA MET A 556 26.54 24.26 6.13
C MET A 556 27.13 25.37 7.00
N ASP A 557 27.68 26.41 6.36
CA ASP A 557 28.43 27.47 7.04
C ASP A 557 27.53 28.60 7.59
N GLN A 558 26.21 28.54 7.35
CA GLN A 558 25.27 29.50 7.91
C GLN A 558 24.60 28.91 9.16
N PRO A 559 24.87 29.42 10.37
CA PRO A 559 24.27 28.86 11.57
C PRO A 559 22.74 29.01 11.55
N PRO A 560 22.00 28.06 12.14
CA PRO A 560 20.55 28.13 12.16
C PRO A 560 20.09 29.45 12.79
N PRO A 561 19.10 30.14 12.19
CA PRO A 561 18.61 31.39 12.74
C PRO A 561 18.09 31.16 14.17
N PRO A 562 18.40 32.06 15.13
CA PRO A 562 18.04 31.87 16.52
C PRO A 562 16.52 31.67 16.66
N PRO A 563 16.07 30.78 17.57
CA PRO A 563 14.65 30.51 17.74
C PRO A 563 13.90 31.82 17.98
N ARG A 564 12.84 32.07 17.21
CA ARG A 564 12.03 33.27 17.35
C ARG A 564 11.51 33.34 18.79
N ARG A 565 12.10 34.25 19.56
CA ARG A 565 11.69 34.65 20.91
C ARG A 565 10.18 34.94 20.90
N GLY A 566 9.40 34.10 21.58
CA GLY A 566 7.95 34.27 21.68
C GLY A 566 7.61 35.61 22.31
N PHE A 567 6.42 36.14 22.01
CA PHE A 567 5.96 37.47 22.45
C PHE A 567 6.16 37.73 23.96
N PHE A 568 6.08 36.69 24.80
CA PHE A 568 6.30 36.75 26.25
C PHE A 568 7.76 36.97 26.69
N SER A 569 8.74 36.74 25.83
CA SER A 569 10.15 37.03 26.14
C SER A 569 10.53 38.50 25.90
N ARG A 570 9.64 39.28 25.26
CA ARG A 570 9.81 40.74 25.11
C ARG A 570 9.24 41.52 26.30
N THR A 571 8.37 40.93 27.11
CA THR A 571 7.72 41.61 28.25
C THR A 571 8.45 41.41 29.58
N PHE A 572 9.35 40.43 29.69
CA PHE A 572 10.15 40.18 30.90
C PHE A 572 11.64 40.48 30.69
N LYS A 573 11.96 41.77 30.45
CA LYS A 573 13.25 42.35 30.85
C LYS A 573 12.93 43.59 31.69
N ARG A 574 12.69 43.38 32.98
CA ARG A 574 12.72 44.45 33.98
C ARG A 574 13.94 44.22 34.85
N GLN A 575 14.77 45.26 34.94
CA GLN A 575 16.00 45.38 35.71
C GLN A 575 15.92 44.68 37.06
N VAL A 576 16.92 43.83 37.34
CA VAL A 576 17.44 43.69 38.70
C VAL A 576 18.83 44.34 38.66
N CYS A 577 18.86 45.60 39.06
CA CYS A 577 20.09 46.29 39.43
C CYS A 577 20.19 46.06 40.94
N CYS A 578 21.00 45.09 41.37
CA CYS A 578 21.42 44.99 42.77
C CYS A 578 22.85 45.50 42.84
N SER A 579 22.96 46.73 43.35
CA SER A 579 24.13 47.29 43.99
C SER A 579 24.63 46.35 45.09
N SER A 580 25.90 45.98 45.02
CA SER A 580 26.65 45.41 46.13
C SER A 580 27.73 46.40 46.51
N ASP A 581 27.54 47.08 47.64
CA ASP A 581 28.59 47.80 48.33
C ASP A 581 28.39 47.67 49.85
N SER A 582 29.52 47.67 50.56
CA SER A 582 29.79 47.46 52.01
C SER A 582 29.83 45.99 52.47
N SER A 583 30.93 45.38 52.95
CA SER A 583 32.17 45.73 53.67
C SER A 583 32.13 45.17 55.10
N ASP A 584 33.02 44.22 55.38
CA ASP A 584 33.66 43.79 56.65
C ASP A 584 34.73 42.77 56.16
N GLU A 585 36.06 42.90 56.30
CA GLU A 585 36.99 43.63 57.20
C GLU A 585 38.10 44.35 56.42
#